data_AF-A0A453C0M5-F1
#
_entry.id   AF-A0A453C0M5-F1
#
_cell.length_a   1.000
_cell.length_b   1.000
_cell.length_c   1.000
_cell.angle_alpha   90.00
_cell.angle_beta   90.00
_cell.angle_gamma   90.00
#
_symmetry.space_group_name_H-M   'P 1'
#
loop_
_entity.id
_entity.type
_entity.pdbx_description
1 polymer ?
#
loop_
_entity_poly.entity_id
_entity_poly.type
_entity_poly.pdbx_seq_one_letter_code
_entity_poly.pdbx_strand_id
1 'polypeptide(L)'
;MAGAQVVDSGEKRLNELGYKQELRREMTLFKTLAISFSTMTLFTGITPLYGSSLQYAGPASLVWGWVVVSFFTWFVGIAMAEICSSFPTTGSLYFWAAHLAGPVWGPLASWCCAWLEAIGLIAGIGTQV
;
A
#
# COMPACT_ATOMS: atom_id res chain seq x y z
N MET A 1 10.29 -31.19 -29.63
CA MET A 1 10.37 -29.76 -30.03
C MET A 1 9.89 -28.96 -28.83
N ALA A 2 10.80 -28.45 -28.01
CA ALA A 2 10.45 -27.74 -26.78
C ALA A 2 9.86 -26.38 -27.14
N GLY A 3 8.57 -26.17 -26.82
CA GLY A 3 7.90 -24.89 -27.00
C GLY A 3 8.62 -23.83 -26.18
N ALA A 4 9.04 -22.75 -26.84
CA ALA A 4 9.64 -21.59 -26.19
C ALA A 4 8.66 -21.07 -25.13
N GLN A 5 9.00 -21.28 -23.85
CA GLN A 5 8.30 -20.67 -22.73
C GLN A 5 8.54 -19.16 -22.84
N VAL A 6 7.51 -18.42 -23.22
CA VAL A 6 7.53 -16.95 -23.20
C VAL A 6 7.63 -16.55 -21.72
N VAL A 7 8.85 -16.27 -21.25
CA VAL A 7 9.11 -15.82 -19.89
C VAL A 7 8.38 -14.49 -19.69
N ASP A 8 7.38 -14.46 -18.81
CA ASP A 8 6.62 -13.24 -18.54
C ASP A 8 7.53 -12.19 -17.86
N SER A 9 7.30 -10.91 -18.18
CA SER A 9 8.12 -9.78 -17.72
C SER A 9 8.31 -9.77 -16.19
N GLY A 10 7.29 -10.20 -15.44
CA GLY A 10 7.35 -10.33 -13.99
C GLY A 10 8.22 -11.49 -13.51
N GLU A 11 8.18 -12.64 -14.19
CA GLU A 11 9.02 -13.81 -13.84
C GLU A 11 10.49 -13.53 -14.17
N LYS A 12 10.74 -12.80 -15.25
CA LYS A 12 12.08 -12.32 -15.60
C LYS A 12 12.62 -11.39 -14.50
N ARG A 13 11.80 -10.45 -14.02
CA ARG A 13 12.18 -9.52 -12.95
C ARG A 13 12.37 -10.22 -11.61
N LEU A 14 11.57 -11.23 -11.29
CA LEU A 14 11.72 -12.02 -10.07
C LEU A 14 13.01 -12.86 -10.09
N ASN A 15 13.32 -13.47 -11.24
CA ASN A 15 14.58 -14.20 -11.44
C ASN A 15 15.80 -13.26 -11.38
N GLU A 16 15.71 -12.03 -11.88
CA GLU A 16 16.77 -11.00 -11.71
C GLU A 16 16.99 -10.62 -10.24
N LEU A 17 15.95 -10.68 -9.41
CA LEU A 17 16.03 -10.45 -7.97
C LEU A 17 16.52 -11.68 -7.19
N GLY A 18 16.83 -12.78 -7.87
CA GLY A 18 17.30 -14.03 -7.26
C GLY A 18 16.20 -14.89 -6.63
N TYR A 19 14.93 -14.56 -6.87
CA TYR A 19 13.80 -15.30 -6.34
C TYR A 19 13.20 -16.23 -7.40
N LYS A 20 12.94 -17.49 -7.03
CA LYS A 20 12.21 -18.44 -7.86
C LYS A 20 10.71 -18.19 -7.69
N GLN A 21 9.96 -18.16 -8.80
CA GLN A 21 8.51 -18.01 -8.74
C GLN A 21 7.86 -19.30 -8.20
N GLU A 22 7.51 -19.31 -6.91
CA GLU A 22 6.82 -20.45 -6.28
C GLU A 22 5.31 -20.25 -6.15
N LEU A 23 4.83 -19.00 -6.30
CA LEU A 23 3.42 -18.65 -6.18
C LEU A 23 2.72 -18.64 -7.55
N ARG A 24 1.53 -19.26 -7.61
CA ARG A 24 0.67 -19.27 -8.80
C ARG A 24 0.03 -17.88 -8.97
N ARG A 25 0.31 -17.21 -10.09
CA ARG A 25 -0.20 -15.86 -10.36
C ARG A 25 -1.67 -15.89 -10.76
N GLU A 26 -2.57 -15.87 -9.77
CA GLU A 26 -4.02 -15.82 -9.99
C GLU A 26 -4.64 -14.44 -9.74
N MET A 27 -3.84 -13.40 -9.54
CA MET A 27 -4.33 -12.06 -9.22
C MET A 27 -4.75 -11.31 -10.49
N THR A 28 -5.96 -11.57 -10.95
CA THR A 28 -6.60 -10.80 -12.04
C THR A 28 -6.93 -9.38 -11.56
N LEU A 29 -7.07 -8.42 -12.49
CA LEU A 29 -7.51 -7.05 -12.20
C LEU A 29 -8.76 -7.00 -11.32
N PHE A 30 -9.75 -7.83 -11.60
CA PHE A 30 -10.97 -7.91 -10.81
C PHE A 30 -10.73 -8.32 -9.35
N LYS A 31 -9.84 -9.30 -9.12
CA LYS A 31 -9.49 -9.75 -7.76
C LYS A 31 -8.72 -8.67 -7.00
N THR A 32 -7.82 -7.96 -7.68
CA THR A 32 -7.07 -6.85 -7.09
C THR A 32 -8.00 -5.68 -6.71
N LEU A 33 -8.94 -5.34 -7.59
CA LEU A 33 -9.98 -4.33 -7.30
C LEU A 33 -10.88 -4.73 -6.13
N ALA A 34 -11.31 -5.99 -6.08
CA ALA A 34 -12.14 -6.49 -4.99
C ALA A 34 -11.43 -6.42 -3.63
N ILE A 35 -10.13 -6.74 -3.59
CA ILE A 35 -9.31 -6.63 -2.37
C ILE A 35 -9.16 -5.17 -1.97
N SER A 36 -8.81 -4.26 -2.90
CA SER A 36 -8.70 -2.83 -2.61
C SER A 36 -10.02 -2.24 -2.11
N PHE A 37 -11.15 -2.61 -2.71
CA PHE A 37 -12.47 -2.19 -2.26
C PHE A 37 -12.80 -2.71 -0.85
N SER A 38 -12.46 -3.98 -0.57
CA SER A 38 -12.67 -4.57 0.75
C SER A 38 -11.87 -3.89 1.87
N THR A 39 -10.70 -3.32 1.54
CA THR A 39 -9.85 -2.62 2.52
C THR A 39 -10.24 -1.15 2.72
N MET A 40 -10.92 -0.52 1.77
CA MET A 40 -11.33 0.88 1.86
C MET A 40 -12.53 1.07 2.80
N THR A 41 -12.28 1.13 4.11
CA THR A 41 -13.28 1.42 5.14
C THR A 41 -13.61 2.93 5.23
N LEU A 42 -14.03 3.52 4.11
CA LEU A 42 -14.32 4.97 4.00
C LEU A 42 -15.41 5.43 4.97
N PHE A 43 -16.38 4.57 5.27
CA PHE A 43 -17.52 4.92 6.12
C PHE A 43 -17.19 4.96 7.61
N THR A 44 -16.26 4.13 8.08
CA THR A 44 -15.93 4.06 9.52
C THR A 44 -15.11 5.26 9.98
N GLY A 45 -14.25 5.82 9.13
CA GLY A 45 -13.45 7.00 9.47
C GLY A 45 -14.27 8.31 9.45
N ILE A 46 -15.13 8.50 8.46
CA ILE A 46 -15.81 9.79 8.25
C ILE A 46 -16.92 10.02 9.29
N THR A 47 -17.66 8.99 9.65
CA THR A 47 -18.86 9.10 10.51
C THR A 47 -18.61 9.74 11.88
N PRO A 48 -17.62 9.32 12.68
CA PRO A 48 -17.34 9.94 13.99
C PRO A 48 -16.72 11.33 13.87
N LEU A 49 -15.87 11.55 12.86
CA LEU A 49 -15.13 12.80 12.68
C LEU A 49 -15.98 13.93 12.08
N TYR A 50 -17.07 13.60 11.37
CA TYR A 50 -17.91 14.59 10.68
C TYR A 50 -18.56 15.61 11.63
N GLY A 51 -19.01 15.17 12.82
CA GLY A 51 -19.63 16.05 13.81
C GLY A 51 -18.63 17.08 14.38
N SER A 52 -17.48 16.60 14.85
CA SER A 52 -16.43 17.44 15.43
C SER A 52 -15.82 18.39 14.39
N SER A 53 -15.54 17.89 13.19
CA SER A 53 -14.97 18.69 12.11
C SER A 53 -15.91 19.80 11.65
N LEU A 54 -17.21 19.55 11.59
CA LEU A 54 -18.19 20.59 11.25
C LEU A 54 -18.26 21.70 12.31
N GLN A 55 -18.15 21.34 13.60
CA GLN A 55 -18.18 22.29 14.71
C GLN A 55 -16.92 23.17 14.79
N TYR A 56 -15.73 22.61 14.54
CA TYR A 56 -14.47 23.34 14.70
C TYR A 56 -13.92 23.95 13.41
N ALA A 57 -14.14 23.33 12.24
CA ALA A 57 -13.53 23.73 10.97
C ALA A 57 -14.54 24.29 9.94
N GLY A 58 -15.84 24.06 10.17
CA GLY A 58 -16.91 24.49 9.27
C GLY A 58 -17.00 23.68 7.96
N PRO A 59 -18.09 23.84 7.20
CA PRO A 59 -18.39 23.00 6.03
C PRO A 59 -17.43 23.24 4.85
N ALA A 60 -16.89 24.44 4.69
CA ALA A 60 -15.96 24.76 3.62
C ALA A 60 -14.60 24.04 3.78
N SER A 61 -14.09 23.94 5.01
CA SER A 61 -12.84 23.24 5.30
C SER A 61 -12.95 21.73 5.09
N LEU A 62 -14.14 21.15 5.32
CA LEU A 62 -14.40 19.73 5.08
C LEU A 62 -14.30 19.38 3.59
N VAL A 63 -14.92 20.17 2.72
CA VAL A 63 -14.95 19.92 1.28
C VAL A 63 -13.58 20.21 0.65
N TRP A 64 -13.02 21.40 0.89
CA TRP A 64 -11.75 21.79 0.28
C TRP A 64 -10.56 21.04 0.89
N GLY A 65 -10.58 20.78 2.21
CA GLY A 65 -9.56 19.97 2.86
C GLY A 65 -9.51 18.57 2.30
N TRP A 66 -10.67 17.94 2.06
CA TRP A 66 -10.74 16.62 1.43
C TRP A 66 -10.15 16.61 0.02
N VAL A 67 -10.47 17.61 -0.82
CA VAL A 67 -9.95 17.72 -2.20
C VAL A 67 -8.43 17.86 -2.19
N VAL A 68 -7.90 18.74 -1.34
CA VAL A 68 -6.45 18.97 -1.24
C VAL A 68 -5.73 17.72 -0.75
N VAL A 69 -6.22 17.07 0.31
CA VAL A 69 -5.63 15.82 0.84
C VAL A 69 -5.68 14.70 -0.21
N SER A 70 -6.80 14.56 -0.91
CA SER A 70 -6.96 13.55 -1.98
C SER A 70 -5.96 13.76 -3.11
N PHE A 71 -5.74 15.02 -3.51
CA PHE A 71 -4.78 15.39 -4.54
C PHE A 71 -3.35 15.01 -4.15
N PHE A 72 -2.91 15.32 -2.92
CA PHE A 72 -1.57 14.92 -2.46
C PHE A 72 -1.43 13.40 -2.32
N THR A 73 -2.49 12.73 -1.86
CA THR A 73 -2.51 11.26 -1.71
C THR A 73 -2.34 10.55 -3.06
N TRP A 74 -2.83 11.13 -4.16
CA TRP A 74 -2.62 10.58 -5.50
C TRP A 74 -1.14 10.49 -5.89
N PHE A 75 -0.32 11.50 -5.57
CA PHE A 75 1.11 11.44 -5.86
C PHE A 75 1.80 10.32 -5.09
N VAL A 76 1.42 10.12 -3.83
CA VAL A 76 1.91 9.00 -3.02
C VAL A 76 1.49 7.67 -3.64
N GLY A 77 0.24 7.56 -4.10
CA GLY A 77 -0.28 6.38 -4.77
C GLY A 77 0.44 6.05 -6.08
N ILE A 78 0.77 7.06 -6.88
CA ILE A 78 1.54 6.90 -8.12
C ILE A 78 2.97 6.43 -7.83
N ALA A 79 3.65 7.07 -6.87
CA ALA A 79 4.99 6.64 -6.45
C ALA A 79 4.99 5.19 -5.94
N MET A 80 3.96 4.80 -5.19
CA MET A 80 3.80 3.43 -4.72
C MET A 80 3.52 2.46 -5.88
N ALA A 81 2.76 2.87 -6.89
CA ALA A 81 2.52 2.05 -8.08
C ALA A 81 3.82 1.78 -8.87
N GLU A 82 4.73 2.75 -8.95
CA GLU A 82 6.05 2.56 -9.57
C GLU A 82 6.89 1.52 -8.82
N ILE A 83 6.91 1.58 -7.48
CA ILE A 83 7.61 0.62 -6.63
C ILE A 83 7.01 -0.79 -6.78
N CYS A 84 5.68 -0.92 -6.74
CA CYS A 84 4.95 -2.17 -6.97
C CYS A 84 5.30 -2.82 -8.32
N SER A 85 5.49 -2.01 -9.36
CA SER A 85 5.86 -2.52 -10.70
C SER A 85 7.31 -3.02 -10.76
N SER A 86 8.21 -2.43 -9.97
CA SER A 86 9.63 -2.74 -9.95
C SER A 86 9.98 -3.96 -9.11
N PHE A 87 9.17 -4.25 -8.09
CA PHE A 87 9.37 -5.34 -7.13
C PHE A 87 8.12 -6.24 -7.03
N PRO A 88 7.93 -7.17 -7.97
CA PRO A 88 6.80 -8.10 -7.97
C PRO A 88 7.03 -9.28 -6.99
N THR A 89 7.36 -8.99 -5.74
CA THR A 89 7.64 -9.98 -4.67
C THR A 89 6.53 -10.02 -3.63
N THR A 90 6.24 -11.22 -3.11
CA THR A 90 5.27 -11.42 -2.03
C THR A 90 5.92 -11.04 -0.69
N GLY A 91 5.50 -9.91 -0.12
CA GLY A 91 6.06 -9.37 1.13
C GLY A 91 6.03 -7.84 1.23
N SER A 92 4.97 -7.22 0.68
CA SER A 92 4.73 -5.76 0.57
C SER A 92 5.25 -4.91 1.74
N LEU A 93 5.53 -3.62 1.52
CA LEU A 93 5.97 -2.64 2.53
C LEU A 93 7.24 -3.01 3.31
N TYR A 94 7.25 -4.09 4.08
CA TYR A 94 8.41 -4.58 4.84
C TYR A 94 9.57 -4.96 3.93
N PHE A 95 9.29 -5.67 2.83
CA PHE A 95 10.31 -6.02 1.85
C PHE A 95 10.85 -4.77 1.15
N TRP A 96 9.98 -3.81 0.81
CA TRP A 96 10.41 -2.55 0.19
C TRP A 96 11.25 -1.72 1.15
N ALA A 97 10.85 -1.60 2.42
CA ALA A 97 11.62 -0.92 3.46
C ALA A 97 12.99 -1.58 3.68
N ALA A 98 13.05 -2.91 3.72
CA ALA A 98 14.31 -3.64 3.84
C ALA A 98 15.22 -3.44 2.62
N HIS A 99 14.66 -3.43 1.41
CA HIS A 99 15.42 -3.30 0.18
C HIS A 99 15.92 -1.86 -0.05
N LEU A 100 15.10 -0.85 0.25
CA LEU A 100 15.46 0.57 0.12
C LEU A 100 16.47 1.03 1.17
N ALA A 101 16.45 0.46 2.38
CA ALA A 101 17.38 0.82 3.46
C ALA A 101 18.78 0.17 3.35
N GLY A 102 18.99 -0.70 2.36
CA GLY A 102 20.28 -1.36 2.11
C GLY A 102 20.61 -2.53 3.05
N PRO A 103 21.73 -3.24 2.82
CA PRO A 103 22.02 -4.53 3.46
C PRO A 103 22.31 -4.46 4.97
N VAL A 104 22.75 -3.29 5.47
CA VAL A 104 23.11 -3.12 6.89
C VAL A 104 21.89 -2.69 7.73
N TRP A 105 21.04 -1.83 7.19
CA TRP A 105 19.89 -1.27 7.91
C TRP A 105 18.55 -1.89 7.53
N GLY A 106 18.51 -2.76 6.52
CA GLY A 106 17.28 -3.40 6.02
C GLY A 106 16.43 -4.09 7.11
N PRO A 107 17.01 -4.89 8.02
CA PRO A 107 16.24 -5.51 9.10
C PRO A 107 15.67 -4.50 10.10
N LEU A 108 16.42 -3.43 10.41
CA LEU A 108 15.96 -2.40 11.33
C LEU A 108 14.87 -1.54 10.70
N ALA A 109 15.06 -1.13 9.44
CA ALA A 109 14.09 -0.31 8.71
C ALA A 109 12.76 -1.02 8.50
N SER A 110 12.78 -2.32 8.18
CA SER A 110 11.56 -3.12 8.07
C SER A 110 10.88 -3.35 9.42
N TRP A 111 11.64 -3.53 10.50
CA TRP A 111 11.10 -3.58 11.87
C TRP A 111 10.46 -2.26 12.29
N CYS A 112 11.12 -1.12 12.07
CA CYS A 112 10.55 0.20 12.34
C CYS A 112 9.30 0.46 11.49
N CYS A 113 9.35 0.16 10.19
CA CYS A 113 8.20 0.27 9.30
C CYS A 113 7.01 -0.56 9.82
N ALA A 114 7.27 -1.78 10.29
CA ALA A 114 6.27 -2.63 10.90
C ALA A 114 5.58 -2.03 12.11
N TRP A 115 6.38 -1.52 13.03
CA TRP A 115 5.87 -0.93 14.25
C TRP A 115 5.13 0.38 14.00
N LEU A 116 5.60 1.21 13.06
CA LEU A 116 4.93 2.45 12.71
C LEU A 116 3.55 2.17 12.08
N GLU A 117 3.44 1.20 11.19
CA GLU A 117 2.16 0.75 10.63
C GLU A 117 1.23 0.19 11.72
N ALA A 118 1.74 -0.69 12.58
CA ALA A 118 0.95 -1.28 13.66
C ALA A 118 0.44 -0.22 14.65
N ILE A 119 1.30 0.69 15.08
CA ILE A 119 0.95 1.79 15.99
C ILE A 119 -0.06 2.73 15.31
N GLY A 120 0.16 3.07 14.05
CA GLY A 120 -0.78 3.92 13.29
C GLY A 120 -2.17 3.31 13.21
N LEU A 121 -2.26 2.01 12.96
CA LEU A 121 -3.52 1.28 12.87
C LEU A 121 -4.22 1.15 14.24
N ILE A 122 -3.45 0.86 15.30
CA ILE A 122 -3.97 0.82 16.69
C ILE A 122 -4.46 2.19 17.14
N ALA A 123 -3.69 3.26 16.90
CA ALA A 123 -4.06 4.63 17.24
C ALA A 123 -5.31 5.08 16.45
N GLY A 124 -5.38 4.71 15.16
CA GLY A 124 -6.55 4.93 14.34
C GLY A 124 -7.79 4.32 14.97
N ILE A 125 -7.78 3.01 15.21
CA ILE A 125 -8.90 2.28 15.84
C ILE A 125 -9.25 2.86 17.21
N GLY A 126 -8.25 3.21 18.03
CA GLY A 126 -8.46 3.80 19.35
C GLY A 126 -9.12 5.18 19.33
N THR A 127 -9.04 5.91 18.22
CA THR A 127 -9.70 7.22 18.03
C THR A 127 -11.17 7.07 17.58
N GLN A 128 -11.58 5.87 17.17
CA GLN A 128 -12.93 5.59 16.65
C GLN A 128 -13.92 5.10 17.73
N VAL A 129 -13.52 5.15 19.01
CA VAL A 129 -14.35 4.80 20.19
C VAL A 129 -14.68 6.07 20.97
#